data_AF-A0A944KWW7-F1
#
_entry.id   AF-A0A944KWW7-F1
#
_cell.length_a   1.000
_cell.length_b   1.000
_cell.length_c   1.000
_cell.angle_alpha   90.00
_cell.angle_beta   90.00
_cell.angle_gamma   90.00
#
_symmetry.space_group_name_H-M   'P 1'
#
loop_
_entity.id
_entity.type
_entity.pdbx_description
1 polymer ?
#
loop_
_entity_poly.entity_id
_entity_poly.type
_entity_poly.pdbx_seq_one_letter_code
_entity_poly.pdbx_strand_id
1 'polypeptide(L)'
;MTTTADLRLQHIVEKTAVALTDTAGRFHKRHLTDAVREQLTREDLDPHIKAAALDKLAQSLVTGFGEHRNPRRRRTNGLFHPQDVIKLGNGIWIWMARATDSDLLEWRRLSRKNRVRVDLADNEVQDYTDERLDAFRAHTDVLYLEDLERVVFGWAEDHDDQAGLLGS
;
A
#
# COMPACT_ATOMS: atom_id res chain seq x y z
N MET A 1 -3.34 -16.36 -5.93
CA MET A 1 -4.42 -16.41 -6.93
C MET A 1 -5.52 -15.48 -6.46
N THR A 2 -5.83 -14.43 -7.22
CA THR A 2 -6.90 -13.48 -6.91
C THR A 2 -8.24 -14.20 -7.07
N THR A 3 -9.09 -14.19 -6.04
CA THR A 3 -10.39 -14.89 -6.11
C THR A 3 -11.39 -14.07 -6.93
N THR A 4 -12.43 -14.71 -7.46
CA THR A 4 -13.53 -14.00 -8.16
C THR A 4 -14.19 -12.95 -7.28
N ALA A 5 -14.27 -13.19 -5.97
CA ALA A 5 -14.76 -12.22 -4.99
C ALA A 5 -13.82 -11.02 -4.83
N ASP A 6 -12.50 -11.24 -4.82
CA ASP A 6 -11.51 -10.15 -4.77
C ASP A 6 -11.62 -9.23 -5.99
N LEU A 7 -11.71 -9.81 -7.20
CA LEU A 7 -11.88 -9.05 -8.44
C LEU A 7 -13.16 -8.22 -8.41
N ARG A 8 -14.25 -8.78 -7.86
CA ARG A 8 -15.52 -8.06 -7.77
C ARG A 8 -15.45 -6.88 -6.80
N LEU A 9 -14.82 -7.07 -5.64
CA LEU A 9 -14.59 -5.98 -4.68
C LEU A 9 -13.68 -4.89 -5.25
N GLN A 10 -12.63 -5.28 -5.98
CA GLN A 10 -11.76 -4.33 -6.68
C GLN A 10 -12.53 -3.51 -7.73
N HIS A 11 -13.34 -4.16 -8.55
CA HIS A 11 -14.16 -3.49 -9.56
C HIS A 11 -15.14 -2.48 -8.95
N ILE A 12 -15.73 -2.78 -7.79
CA ILE A 12 -16.58 -1.85 -7.03
C ILE A 12 -15.78 -0.59 -6.66
N VAL A 13 -14.57 -0.76 -6.13
CA VAL A 13 -13.69 0.36 -5.73
C VAL A 13 -13.30 1.20 -6.94
N GLU A 14 -12.84 0.58 -8.03
CA GLU A 14 -12.44 1.27 -9.26
C GLU A 14 -13.58 2.08 -9.87
N LYS A 15 -14.76 1.45 -10.02
CA LYS A 15 -15.95 2.14 -10.54
C LYS A 15 -16.34 3.33 -9.66
N THR A 16 -16.26 3.17 -8.34
CA THR A 16 -16.56 4.26 -7.40
C THR A 16 -15.53 5.38 -7.49
N ALA A 17 -14.23 5.04 -7.62
CA ALA A 17 -13.18 6.02 -7.78
C ALA A 17 -13.40 6.86 -9.04
N VAL A 18 -13.61 6.21 -10.19
CA VAL A 18 -13.91 6.88 -11.46
C VAL A 18 -15.11 7.82 -11.33
N ALA A 19 -16.19 7.38 -10.66
CA ALA A 19 -17.38 8.20 -10.48
C ALA A 19 -17.19 9.43 -9.57
N LEU A 20 -16.21 9.38 -8.64
CA LEU A 20 -15.92 10.47 -7.71
C LEU A 20 -14.78 11.39 -8.18
N THR A 21 -14.05 10.99 -9.21
CA THR A 21 -12.95 11.76 -9.77
C THR A 21 -13.47 13.05 -10.40
N ASP A 22 -12.90 14.17 -9.97
CA ASP A 22 -13.25 15.48 -10.52
C ASP A 22 -12.62 15.73 -11.91
N THR A 23 -12.92 16.88 -12.50
CA THR A 23 -12.41 17.27 -13.82
C THR A 23 -10.89 17.44 -13.86
N ALA A 24 -10.20 17.50 -12.71
CA ALA A 24 -8.75 17.57 -12.60
C ALA A 24 -8.11 16.20 -12.30
N GLY A 25 -8.89 15.11 -12.34
CA GLY A 25 -8.39 13.76 -12.09
C GLY A 25 -8.22 13.44 -10.60
N ARG A 26 -8.79 14.22 -9.69
CA ARG A 26 -8.59 14.05 -8.23
C ARG A 26 -9.84 13.47 -7.57
N PHE A 27 -9.63 12.62 -6.56
CA PHE A 27 -10.68 12.15 -5.68
C PHE A 27 -10.19 12.10 -4.23
N HIS A 28 -11.08 12.34 -3.28
CA HIS A 28 -10.75 12.27 -1.85
C HIS A 28 -10.93 10.85 -1.32
N LYS A 29 -9.87 10.29 -0.73
CA LYS A 29 -9.89 8.95 -0.10
C LYS A 29 -11.07 8.74 0.86
N ARG A 30 -11.42 9.76 1.65
CA ARG A 30 -12.56 9.68 2.59
C ARG A 30 -13.88 9.47 1.84
N HIS A 31 -14.14 10.26 0.81
CA HIS A 31 -15.36 10.15 0.01
C HIS A 31 -15.41 8.80 -0.72
N LEU A 32 -14.28 8.33 -1.25
CA LEU A 32 -14.20 6.98 -1.83
C LEU A 32 -14.54 5.90 -0.81
N THR A 33 -14.01 5.99 0.42
CA THR A 33 -14.30 5.03 1.48
C THR A 33 -15.79 5.01 1.84
N ASP A 34 -16.39 6.19 1.98
CA ASP A 34 -17.81 6.32 2.33
C ASP A 34 -18.73 5.83 1.20
N ALA A 35 -18.41 6.15 -0.06
CA ALA A 35 -19.16 5.71 -1.23
C ALA A 35 -19.04 4.19 -1.47
N VAL A 36 -17.85 3.61 -1.32
CA VAL A 36 -17.68 2.15 -1.40
C VAL A 36 -18.49 1.46 -0.29
N ARG A 37 -18.46 1.99 0.94
CA ARG A 37 -19.30 1.45 2.03
C ARG A 37 -20.78 1.48 1.66
N GLU A 38 -21.26 2.59 1.11
CA GLU A 38 -22.65 2.73 0.68
C GLU A 38 -23.02 1.76 -0.46
N GLN A 39 -22.10 1.53 -1.41
CA GLN A 39 -22.34 0.58 -2.49
C GLN A 39 -22.39 -0.86 -1.96
N LEU A 40 -21.50 -1.22 -1.04
CA LEU A 40 -21.48 -2.54 -0.41
C LEU A 40 -22.73 -2.82 0.44
N THR A 41 -23.42 -1.78 0.96
CA THR A 41 -24.68 -1.95 1.72
C THR A 41 -25.92 -1.98 0.84
N ARG A 42 -25.88 -1.34 -0.34
CA ARG A 42 -26.99 -1.32 -1.31
C ARG A 42 -27.06 -2.56 -2.18
N GLU A 43 -25.90 -3.10 -2.57
CA GLU A 43 -25.85 -4.33 -3.37
C GLU A 43 -26.24 -5.53 -2.48
N ASP A 44 -27.19 -6.34 -2.92
CA ASP A 44 -27.38 -7.67 -2.32
C ASP A 44 -26.20 -8.55 -2.75
N LEU A 45 -25.08 -8.39 -2.06
CA LEU A 45 -23.87 -9.11 -2.36
C LEU A 45 -24.06 -10.59 -2.02
N ASP A 46 -23.61 -11.44 -2.94
CA ASP A 46 -23.47 -12.88 -2.73
C ASP A 46 -22.77 -13.14 -1.37
N PRO A 47 -23.26 -14.09 -0.54
CA PRO A 47 -22.63 -14.47 0.71
C PRO A 47 -21.11 -14.69 0.62
N HIS A 48 -20.61 -15.23 -0.50
CA HIS A 48 -19.17 -15.45 -0.70
C HIS A 48 -18.38 -14.13 -0.82
N ILE A 49 -18.95 -13.10 -1.45
CA ILE A 49 -18.34 -11.76 -1.55
C ILE A 49 -18.36 -11.06 -0.20
N LYS A 50 -19.46 -11.20 0.56
CA LYS A 50 -19.55 -10.68 1.94
C LYS A 50 -18.48 -11.30 2.84
N ALA A 51 -18.27 -12.62 2.75
CA ALA A 51 -17.21 -13.31 3.49
C ALA A 51 -15.82 -12.76 3.12
N ALA A 52 -15.50 -12.60 1.83
CA ALA A 52 -14.23 -12.03 1.39
C ALA A 52 -14.02 -10.59 1.89
N ALA A 53 -15.07 -9.77 1.91
CA ALA A 53 -14.99 -8.41 2.46
C ALA A 53 -14.71 -8.40 3.98
N LEU A 54 -15.35 -9.31 4.72
CA LEU A 54 -15.11 -9.50 6.15
C LEU A 54 -13.67 -9.96 6.43
N ASP A 55 -13.13 -10.89 5.65
CA ASP A 55 -11.75 -11.36 5.79
C ASP A 55 -10.76 -10.22 5.55
N LYS A 56 -10.97 -9.38 4.52
CA LYS A 56 -10.15 -8.19 4.28
C LYS A 56 -10.24 -7.19 5.44
N LEU A 57 -11.44 -6.98 6.00
CA LEU A 57 -11.61 -6.11 7.16
C LEU A 57 -10.84 -6.67 8.37
N ALA A 58 -10.97 -7.97 8.67
CA ALA A 58 -10.26 -8.62 9.75
C ALA A 58 -8.74 -8.48 9.58
N GLN A 59 -8.22 -8.73 8.38
CA GLN A 59 -6.80 -8.58 8.07
C GLN A 59 -6.32 -7.13 8.23
N SER A 60 -7.13 -6.16 7.81
CA SER A 60 -6.85 -4.73 7.97
C SER A 60 -6.79 -4.34 9.45
N LEU A 61 -7.74 -4.80 10.26
CA LEU A 61 -7.78 -4.56 11.70
C LEU A 61 -6.57 -5.17 12.42
N VAL A 62 -6.19 -6.42 12.08
CA VAL A 62 -5.02 -7.10 12.64
C VAL A 62 -3.74 -6.33 12.26
N THR A 63 -3.60 -5.95 10.99
CA THR A 63 -2.46 -5.15 10.50
C THR A 63 -2.37 -3.83 11.26
N GLY A 64 -3.50 -3.11 11.36
CA GLY A 64 -3.60 -1.84 12.07
C GLY A 64 -3.21 -1.99 13.55
N PHE A 65 -3.69 -3.02 14.23
CA PHE A 65 -3.29 -3.31 15.61
C PHE A 65 -1.77 -3.48 15.75
N GLY A 66 -1.15 -4.24 14.84
CA GLY A 66 0.31 -4.39 14.80
C GLY A 66 1.03 -3.05 14.61
N GLU A 67 0.57 -2.18 13.70
CA GLU A 67 1.17 -0.87 13.45
C GLU A 67 1.06 0.11 14.62
N HIS A 68 -0.08 0.08 15.33
CA HIS A 68 -0.29 0.90 16.53
C HIS A 68 0.60 0.46 17.70
N ARG A 69 0.91 -0.84 17.77
CA ARG A 69 1.74 -1.44 18.82
C ARG A 69 3.19 -1.67 18.39
N ASN A 70 3.61 -1.18 17.23
CA ASN A 70 5.01 -1.26 16.83
C ASN A 70 5.90 -0.51 17.85
N PRO A 71 7.04 -1.10 18.29
CA PRO A 71 7.98 -0.42 19.17
C PRO A 71 8.47 0.89 18.57
N ARG A 72 8.35 1.99 19.33
CA ARG A 72 8.77 3.34 18.91
C ARG A 72 9.70 3.96 19.94
N ARG A 73 10.53 4.91 19.52
CA ARG A 73 11.39 5.67 20.45
C ARG A 73 10.52 6.45 21.43
N ARG A 74 10.80 6.28 22.72
CA ARG A 74 10.13 6.98 23.82
C ARG A 74 11.08 7.99 24.47
N ARG A 75 10.54 8.88 25.31
CA ARG A 75 11.30 9.91 26.05
C ARG A 75 12.46 9.33 26.87
N THR A 76 12.38 8.06 27.27
CA THR A 76 13.39 7.33 28.04
C THR A 76 14.55 6.79 27.20
N ASN A 77 14.72 7.21 25.95
CA ASN A 77 15.71 6.71 24.98
C ASN A 77 15.64 5.21 24.64
N GLY A 78 14.64 4.48 25.18
CA GLY A 78 14.38 3.08 24.87
C GLY A 78 13.25 2.88 23.86
N LEU A 79 13.23 1.70 23.23
CA LEU A 79 12.10 1.20 22.45
C LEU A 79 11.11 0.36 23.29
N PHE A 80 11.49 -0.01 24.51
CA PHE A 80 10.72 -0.94 25.33
C PHE A 80 9.39 -0.35 25.78
N HIS A 81 8.32 -1.12 25.54
CA HIS A 81 7.05 -0.98 26.23
C HIS A 81 6.36 -2.34 26.27
N PRO A 82 5.83 -2.76 27.43
CA PRO A 82 5.39 -4.14 27.63
C PRO A 82 4.24 -4.56 26.72
N GLN A 83 3.43 -3.60 26.26
CA GLN A 83 2.29 -3.83 25.37
C GLN A 83 2.59 -3.55 23.90
N ASP A 84 3.85 -3.28 23.54
CA ASP A 84 4.26 -3.20 22.15
C ASP A 84 4.50 -4.62 21.61
N VAL A 85 4.41 -4.79 20.30
CA VAL A 85 4.47 -6.09 19.61
C VAL A 85 5.68 -6.12 18.67
N ILE A 86 6.52 -7.13 18.84
CA ILE A 86 7.63 -7.44 17.95
C ILE A 86 7.15 -8.41 16.86
N LYS A 87 7.42 -8.10 15.60
CA LYS A 87 7.09 -8.93 14.43
C LYS A 87 8.30 -9.77 14.03
N LEU A 88 8.21 -11.09 14.15
CA LEU A 88 9.31 -12.05 13.95
C LEU A 88 9.30 -12.72 12.56
N GLY A 89 8.45 -12.25 11.64
CA GLY A 89 8.27 -12.86 10.32
C GLY A 89 7.29 -14.05 10.36
N ASN A 90 6.91 -14.56 9.17
CA ASN A 90 6.00 -15.70 9.01
C ASN A 90 4.66 -15.59 9.78
N GLY A 91 4.19 -14.37 10.05
CA GLY A 91 2.98 -14.13 10.85
C GLY A 91 3.14 -14.27 12.36
N ILE A 92 4.35 -14.52 12.88
CA ILE A 92 4.60 -14.68 14.32
C ILE A 92 4.88 -13.33 14.97
N TRP A 93 4.04 -12.97 15.93
CA TRP A 93 4.13 -11.73 16.70
C TRP A 93 4.27 -12.06 18.19
N ILE A 94 5.11 -11.31 18.89
CA ILE A 94 5.31 -11.48 20.33
C ILE A 94 5.17 -10.16 21.06
N TRP A 95 4.50 -10.18 22.21
CA TRP A 95 4.50 -9.05 23.13
C TRP A 95 5.90 -8.77 23.63
N MET A 96 6.33 -7.52 23.58
CA MET A 96 7.70 -7.14 23.95
C MET A 96 8.03 -7.46 25.41
N ALA A 97 7.05 -7.49 26.31
CA ALA A 97 7.21 -7.96 27.69
C ALA A 97 7.61 -9.44 27.83
N ARG A 98 7.40 -10.23 26.77
CA ARG A 98 7.64 -11.69 26.74
C ARG A 98 8.74 -12.08 25.75
N ALA A 99 9.32 -11.11 25.04
CA ALA A 99 10.37 -11.35 24.06
C ALA A 99 11.64 -11.87 24.74
N THR A 100 12.23 -12.91 24.17
CA THR A 100 13.52 -13.47 24.58
C THR A 100 14.67 -12.82 23.81
N ASP A 101 15.90 -13.21 24.14
CA ASP A 101 17.10 -12.83 23.38
C ASP A 101 17.05 -13.31 21.92
N SER A 102 16.55 -14.52 21.67
CA SER A 102 16.37 -15.06 20.32
C SER A 102 15.37 -14.23 19.50
N ASP A 103 14.26 -13.80 20.11
CA ASP A 103 13.27 -12.96 19.45
C ASP A 103 13.83 -11.59 19.07
N LEU A 104 14.64 -10.99 19.94
CA LEU A 104 15.31 -9.71 19.66
C LEU A 104 16.34 -9.83 18.54
N LEU A 105 17.07 -10.96 18.46
CA LEU A 105 18.01 -11.22 17.37
C LEU A 105 17.28 -11.34 16.02
N GLU A 106 16.17 -12.08 15.98
CA GLU A 106 15.38 -12.24 14.76
C GLU A 106 14.73 -10.92 14.33
N TRP A 107 14.15 -10.18 15.28
CA TRP A 107 13.60 -8.86 15.01
C TRP A 107 14.65 -7.88 14.47
N ARG A 108 15.86 -7.87 15.04
CA ARG A 108 16.98 -7.06 14.54
C ARG A 108 17.33 -7.42 13.09
N ARG A 109 17.38 -8.71 12.77
CA ARG A 109 17.68 -9.21 11.41
C ARG A 109 16.63 -8.73 10.41
N LEU A 110 15.35 -8.86 10.75
CA LEU A 110 14.23 -8.42 9.91
C LEU A 110 14.17 -6.90 9.77
N SER A 111 14.34 -6.17 10.86
CA SER A 111 14.38 -4.70 10.87
C SER A 111 15.45 -4.16 9.91
N ARG A 112 16.65 -4.74 9.91
CA ARG A 112 17.71 -4.39 8.96
C ARG A 112 17.33 -4.67 7.51
N LYS A 113 16.80 -5.85 7.22
CA LYS A 113 16.37 -6.22 5.86
C LYS A 113 15.26 -5.29 5.35
N ASN A 114 14.28 -4.98 6.21
CA ASN A 114 13.19 -4.07 5.86
C ASN A 114 13.70 -2.66 5.61
N ARG A 115 14.62 -2.16 6.43
CA ARG A 115 15.21 -0.83 6.23
C ARG A 115 15.91 -0.72 4.86
N VAL A 116 16.75 -1.68 4.50
CA VAL A 116 17.44 -1.66 3.19
C VAL A 116 16.43 -1.61 2.04
N ARG A 117 15.33 -2.37 2.14
CA ARG A 117 14.27 -2.37 1.13
C ARG A 117 13.52 -1.04 1.06
N VAL A 118 13.20 -0.45 2.21
CA VAL A 118 12.51 0.85 2.28
C VAL A 118 13.42 1.94 1.72
N ASP A 119 14.68 1.99 2.15
CA ASP A 119 15.66 2.97 1.65
C ASP A 119 15.83 2.85 0.13
N LEU A 120 15.85 1.63 -0.44
CA LEU A 120 15.92 1.42 -1.88
C LEU A 120 14.65 1.91 -2.61
N ALA A 121 13.46 1.55 -2.12
CA ALA A 121 12.21 1.97 -2.73
C ALA A 121 12.02 3.50 -2.66
N ASP A 122 12.43 4.13 -1.56
CA ASP A 122 12.37 5.59 -1.42
C ASP A 122 13.32 6.27 -2.41
N ASN A 123 14.52 5.71 -2.64
CA ASN A 123 15.44 6.23 -3.66
C ASN A 123 14.87 6.09 -5.08
N GLU A 124 14.29 4.94 -5.43
CA GLU A 124 13.67 4.73 -6.75
C GLU A 124 12.53 5.74 -7.01
N VAL A 125 11.73 6.03 -5.99
CA VAL A 125 10.68 7.06 -6.08
C VAL A 125 11.30 8.46 -6.26
N GLN A 126 12.36 8.79 -5.52
CA GLN A 126 13.05 10.08 -5.65
C GLN A 126 13.63 10.28 -7.04
N ASP A 127 14.40 9.30 -7.53
CA ASP A 127 15.00 9.32 -8.86
C ASP A 127 13.93 9.49 -9.95
N TYR A 128 12.83 8.73 -9.88
CA TYR A 128 11.68 8.87 -10.78
C TYR A 128 11.11 10.30 -10.73
N THR A 129 10.84 10.83 -9.54
CA THR A 129 10.24 12.15 -9.41
C THR A 129 11.16 13.28 -9.86
N ASP A 130 12.45 13.20 -9.58
CA ASP A 130 13.43 14.22 -9.98
C ASP A 130 13.56 14.25 -11.51
N GLU A 131 13.65 13.08 -12.15
CA GLU A 131 13.67 12.97 -13.61
C GLU A 131 12.42 13.58 -14.26
N ARG A 132 11.22 13.31 -13.70
CA ARG A 132 9.96 13.88 -14.23
C ARG A 132 9.86 15.38 -13.99
N LEU A 133 10.32 15.87 -12.84
CA LEU A 133 10.32 17.30 -12.54
C LEU A 133 11.27 18.08 -13.47
N ASP A 134 12.44 17.53 -13.77
CA ASP A 134 13.37 18.12 -14.72
C ASP A 134 12.81 18.07 -16.16
N ALA A 135 12.14 16.99 -16.54
CA ALA A 135 11.45 16.90 -17.82
C ALA A 135 10.30 17.93 -17.93
N PHE A 136 9.46 18.13 -16.92
CA PHE A 136 8.45 19.20 -16.92
C PHE A 136 9.06 20.60 -17.06
N ARG A 137 10.25 20.84 -16.46
CA ARG A 137 10.97 22.12 -16.61
C ARG A 137 11.51 22.32 -18.02
N ALA A 138 11.92 21.24 -18.68
CA ALA A 138 12.43 21.27 -20.05
C ALA A 138 11.32 21.34 -21.12
N HIS A 139 10.14 20.80 -20.81
CA HIS A 139 8.97 20.70 -21.70
C HIS A 139 7.79 21.50 -21.13
N THR A 140 7.92 22.83 -21.10
CA THR A 140 6.97 23.73 -20.42
C THR A 140 5.58 23.79 -21.05
N ASP A 141 5.43 23.27 -22.27
CA ASP A 141 4.17 23.12 -22.98
C ASP A 141 3.37 21.88 -22.55
N VAL A 142 4.01 20.94 -21.85
CA VAL A 142 3.39 19.73 -21.32
C VAL A 142 2.85 19.98 -19.91
N LEU A 143 1.54 19.82 -19.73
CA LEU A 143 0.87 20.10 -18.46
C LEU A 143 0.58 18.86 -17.61
N TYR A 144 0.42 17.69 -18.23
CA TYR A 144 0.01 16.46 -17.56
C TYR A 144 1.10 15.39 -17.65
N LEU A 145 1.20 14.55 -16.61
CA LEU A 145 2.23 13.52 -16.51
C LEU A 145 2.09 12.48 -17.62
N GLU A 146 0.86 12.09 -17.98
CA GLU A 146 0.63 11.15 -19.07
C GLU A 146 1.24 11.62 -20.40
N ASP A 147 1.03 12.89 -20.75
CA ASP A 147 1.59 13.48 -21.97
C ASP A 147 3.13 13.52 -21.91
N LEU A 148 3.69 13.82 -20.74
CA LEU A 148 5.14 13.82 -20.53
C LEU A 148 5.73 12.41 -20.69
N GLU A 149 5.08 11.40 -20.12
CA GLU A 149 5.48 9.98 -20.25
C GLU A 149 5.43 9.54 -21.71
N ARG A 150 4.39 9.92 -22.45
CA ARG A 150 4.27 9.59 -23.89
C ARG A 150 5.32 10.30 -24.76
N VAL A 151 5.53 11.61 -24.54
CA VAL A 151 6.35 12.46 -25.43
C VAL A 151 7.85 12.34 -25.12
N VAL A 152 8.21 12.28 -23.84
CA VAL A 152 9.62 12.31 -23.40
C VAL A 152 10.15 10.92 -23.11
N PHE A 153 9.35 10.09 -22.44
CA PHE A 153 9.77 8.76 -21.96
C PHE A 153 9.27 7.61 -22.84
N GLY A 154 8.49 7.90 -23.88
CA GLY A 154 8.02 6.92 -24.86
C GLY A 154 7.03 5.90 -24.31
N TRP A 155 6.31 6.22 -23.22
CA TRP A 155 5.26 5.35 -22.70
C TRP A 155 4.15 5.18 -23.74
N ALA A 156 3.72 3.94 -23.94
CA ALA A 156 2.63 3.55 -24.83
C ALA A 156 1.82 2.42 -24.17
N GLU A 157 0.54 2.30 -24.52
CA GLU A 157 -0.39 1.31 -23.93
C GLU A 157 0.11 -0.14 -24.04
N ASP A 158 0.91 -0.48 -25.06
CA ASP A 158 1.49 -1.82 -25.24
C ASP A 158 2.59 -2.18 -24.21
N HIS A 159 3.07 -1.23 -23.41
CA HIS A 159 4.09 -1.48 -22.38
C HIS A 159 3.55 -2.16 -21.12
N ASP A 160 2.23 -2.16 -20.87
CA ASP A 160 1.62 -2.81 -19.71
C ASP A 160 1.75 -4.36 -19.76
N ASP A 161 1.83 -4.95 -20.96
CA ASP A 161 1.92 -6.41 -21.14
C ASP A 161 3.34 -6.98 -20.90
N GLN A 162 4.40 -6.15 -20.94
CA GLN A 162 5.80 -6.62 -20.79
C GLN A 162 6.29 -6.66 -19.34
N ALA A 163 5.67 -5.91 -18.42
CA ALA A 163 6.05 -5.93 -17.00
C ALA A 163 5.68 -7.26 -16.29
N GLY A 164 4.79 -8.08 -16.88
CA GLY A 164 4.41 -9.40 -16.37
C GLY A 164 5.36 -10.55 -16.73
N LEU A 165 6.34 -10.35 -17.62
CA LEU A 165 7.16 -11.42 -18.20
C LEU A 165 8.62 -11.46 -17.73
N LEU A 166 9.07 -10.49 -16.91
CA LEU A 166 10.44 -10.43 -16.39
C LEU A 166 10.57 -10.75 -14.89
N GLY A 167 9.60 -11.49 -14.34
CA GLY A 167 9.64 -12.04 -12.99
C GLY A 167 9.44 -13.56 -13.01
N SER A 168 10.41 -14.31 -13.53
CA SER A 168 10.51 -15.78 -13.42
C SER A 168 11.94 -16.18 -13.12
#